data_AF-A0A2P7MZG1-F1
#
_entry.id   AF-A0A2P7MZG1-F1
#
_cell.length_a   1.000
_cell.length_b   1.000
_cell.length_c   1.000
_cell.angle_alpha   90.00
_cell.angle_beta   90.00
_cell.angle_gamma   90.00
#
_symmetry.space_group_name_H-M   'P 1'
#
loop_
_entity.id
_entity.type
_entity.pdbx_description
1 polymer ?
#
loop_
_entity_poly.entity_id
_entity_poly.type
_entity_poly.pdbx_seq_one_letter_code
_entity_poly.pdbx_strand_id
1 'polypeptide(L)'
;MATSTTDQVPSRGAISNTDQLEPHSYGDDPQDGGEAEARAGSSETYSAEANDPAPGGHDLAPKGKDGASEALKAERRRTNHLEKELRGLRQQLTRFSEINPEEYSRLQEAERQKQLLEQQVELRERQMEEASAKKVATVAAERDGAQAQVLALRKERLLERAFSEAEGRTGGDGRGTFFDVFKGQLGESFRLSTSKDGTDVLEPLDAQGQPLLGDDGRPMTTAEFLDQLRIHPVYGFLFQQRGAMGGANALAAAPATAGGFGEVLNPHAMSASELYRAGFLTNGRGPHR
;
A
#
# COMPACT_ATOMS: atom_id res chain seq x y z
N MET A 1 81.34 -5.14 -6.37
CA MET A 1 80.71 -5.52 -7.66
C MET A 1 79.27 -5.04 -7.56
N ALA A 2 79.01 -3.84 -8.10
CA ALA A 2 78.34 -3.60 -9.39
C ALA A 2 76.82 -3.78 -9.26
N THR A 3 75.89 -2.90 -9.64
CA THR A 3 75.84 -1.56 -10.29
C THR A 3 74.34 -1.19 -10.23
N SER A 4 73.96 -0.02 -9.70
CA SER A 4 73.42 1.13 -10.47
C SER A 4 71.92 1.10 -10.82
N THR A 5 71.35 2.32 -10.85
CA THR A 5 70.27 2.82 -11.74
C THR A 5 68.90 3.04 -11.05
N THR A 6 68.55 4.26 -10.60
CA THR A 6 67.90 5.40 -11.36
C THR A 6 66.35 5.31 -11.24
N ASP A 7 65.52 6.34 -11.08
CA ASP A 7 65.63 7.79 -10.91
C ASP A 7 64.28 8.34 -10.37
N GLN A 8 64.37 9.53 -9.76
CA GLN A 8 63.49 10.71 -9.83
C GLN A 8 61.95 10.65 -10.04
N VAL A 9 61.30 11.38 -9.11
CA VAL A 9 59.97 12.04 -9.08
C VAL A 9 59.93 13.22 -10.10
N PRO A 10 58.81 13.62 -10.78
CA PRO A 10 57.81 14.51 -10.14
C PRO A 10 56.34 14.58 -10.65
N SER A 11 55.49 15.04 -9.71
CA SER A 11 54.33 15.95 -9.83
C SER A 11 53.06 15.55 -10.61
N ARG A 12 51.94 15.53 -9.87
CA ARG A 12 50.59 16.07 -10.19
C ARG A 12 49.75 15.77 -8.93
N GLY A 13 49.12 16.69 -8.22
CA GLY A 13 48.51 17.96 -8.60
C GLY A 13 47.08 17.92 -8.09
N ALA A 14 46.78 18.76 -7.09
CA ALA A 14 45.45 19.17 -6.63
C ALA A 14 44.46 18.08 -6.17
N ILE A 15 44.37 17.85 -4.86
CA ILE A 15 43.11 17.43 -4.23
C ILE A 15 42.50 18.71 -3.65
N SER A 16 41.63 19.33 -4.44
CA SER A 16 40.84 20.49 -4.07
C SER A 16 39.76 20.10 -3.08
N ASN A 17 39.67 20.90 -2.02
CA ASN A 17 38.62 21.02 -1.03
C ASN A 17 37.25 20.50 -1.48
N THR A 18 36.76 19.48 -0.78
CA THR A 18 35.35 19.11 -0.76
C THR A 18 34.60 20.16 0.06
N ASP A 19 33.92 21.05 -0.67
CA ASP A 19 32.86 21.92 -0.18
C ASP A 19 31.72 21.02 0.33
N GLN A 20 31.65 20.84 1.65
CA GLN A 20 30.47 20.29 2.31
C GLN A 20 29.46 21.42 2.45
N LEU A 21 28.50 21.48 1.53
CA LEU A 21 27.30 22.29 1.70
C LEU A 21 26.32 21.52 2.59
N GLU A 22 26.35 21.82 3.89
CA GLU A 22 25.27 21.47 4.82
C GLU A 22 23.99 22.25 4.44
N PRO A 23 22.80 21.63 4.50
CA PRO A 23 21.55 22.33 4.33
C PRO A 23 21.24 23.14 5.59
N HIS A 24 21.37 24.47 5.49
CA HIS A 24 20.83 25.40 6.48
C HIS A 24 19.32 25.19 6.64
N SER A 25 18.90 24.66 7.79
CA SER A 25 17.52 24.71 8.25
C SER A 25 17.18 26.15 8.66
N TYR A 26 16.33 26.82 7.88
CA TYR A 26 15.62 28.00 8.37
C TYR A 26 14.48 27.55 9.27
N GLY A 27 14.77 27.41 10.56
CA GLY A 27 13.77 27.49 11.61
C GLY A 27 13.68 28.96 12.03
N ASP A 28 12.76 29.71 11.43
CA ASP A 28 12.32 30.99 11.96
C ASP A 28 11.24 30.70 13.01
N ASP A 29 11.66 30.61 14.27
CA ASP A 29 10.81 30.76 15.45
C ASP A 29 10.64 32.26 15.75
N PRO A 30 9.43 32.83 15.70
CA PRO A 30 9.16 34.06 16.43
C PRO A 30 8.67 33.71 17.84
N GLN A 31 9.42 34.25 18.80
CA GLN A 31 9.19 34.19 20.24
C GLN A 31 7.74 34.41 20.67
N ASP A 32 7.29 33.43 21.43
CA ASP A 32 6.33 33.44 22.52
C ASP A 32 6.50 34.66 23.45
N GLY A 33 5.41 35.37 23.68
CA GLY A 33 5.35 36.54 24.56
C GLY A 33 4.02 37.28 24.44
N GLY A 34 3.03 36.88 25.25
CA GLY A 34 1.80 37.67 25.42
C GLY A 34 0.65 36.90 26.02
N GLU A 35 0.62 36.84 27.35
CA GLU A 35 -0.51 36.34 28.14
C GLU A 35 -1.79 37.15 27.91
N ALA A 36 -2.89 36.48 28.23
CA ALA A 36 -4.28 36.85 28.01
C ALA A 36 -4.73 38.13 28.74
N GLU A 37 -5.69 38.85 28.15
CA GLU A 37 -6.95 39.18 28.83
C GLU A 37 -8.07 39.42 27.79
N ALA A 38 -9.15 38.66 27.93
CA ALA A 38 -10.39 38.87 27.22
C ALA A 38 -11.34 39.73 28.08
N ARG A 39 -11.73 40.92 27.61
CA ARG A 39 -13.05 41.51 27.95
C ARG A 39 -13.46 42.67 27.03
N ALA A 40 -14.58 42.42 26.34
CA ALA A 40 -15.66 43.32 25.91
C ALA A 40 -15.43 44.84 25.82
N GLY A 41 -15.74 45.40 24.65
CA GLY A 41 -16.09 46.81 24.48
C GLY A 41 -16.20 47.23 23.01
N SER A 42 -17.43 47.42 22.54
CA SER A 42 -17.90 48.37 21.50
C SER A 42 -16.84 49.02 20.59
N SER A 43 -16.87 48.78 19.27
CA SER A 43 -17.54 49.69 18.30
C SER A 43 -17.05 51.14 18.40
N GLU A 44 -16.26 51.59 17.42
CA GLU A 44 -16.44 52.89 16.73
C GLU A 44 -15.36 53.09 15.65
N THR A 45 -15.78 52.92 14.40
CA THR A 45 -15.07 53.38 13.19
C THR A 45 -15.38 54.85 12.98
N TYR A 46 -14.38 55.72 13.11
CA TYR A 46 -14.46 57.11 12.68
C TYR A 46 -14.18 57.22 11.18
N SER A 47 -15.15 57.72 10.42
CA SER A 47 -14.89 58.38 9.13
C SER A 47 -15.92 59.49 8.96
N ALA A 48 -15.40 60.69 8.70
CA ALA A 48 -16.05 61.98 8.82
C ALA A 48 -17.34 62.11 8.01
N GLU A 49 -18.39 62.55 8.69
CA GLU A 49 -19.64 63.04 8.10
C GLU A 49 -19.39 64.37 7.38
N ALA A 50 -19.67 64.38 6.08
CA ALA A 50 -20.01 65.57 5.34
C ALA A 50 -21.53 65.76 5.39
N ASN A 51 -21.95 66.97 5.75
CA ASN A 51 -23.34 67.43 5.72
C ASN A 51 -24.04 67.16 4.38
N ASP A 52 -25.26 66.61 4.43
CA ASP A 52 -26.39 67.12 3.63
C ASP A 52 -27.75 66.73 4.26
N PRO A 53 -28.80 67.58 4.18
CA PRO A 53 -30.06 67.40 4.89
C PRO A 53 -31.12 66.60 4.11
N ALA A 54 -32.13 66.15 4.86
CA ALA A 54 -33.23 65.24 4.53
C ALA A 54 -34.02 65.50 3.23
N PRO A 55 -34.74 64.47 2.73
CA PRO A 55 -36.18 64.36 2.99
C PRO A 55 -36.59 62.91 3.38
N GLY A 56 -37.57 62.67 4.25
CA GLY A 56 -38.98 62.99 4.07
C GLY A 56 -39.69 61.76 3.49
N GLY A 57 -40.40 61.01 4.34
CA GLY A 57 -41.03 59.74 3.97
C GLY A 57 -42.23 59.89 3.03
N HIS A 58 -42.52 58.82 2.28
CA HIS A 58 -43.87 58.45 1.87
C HIS A 58 -43.91 56.99 1.38
N ASP A 59 -44.79 56.25 2.04
CA ASP A 59 -45.74 55.25 1.55
C ASP A 59 -45.41 54.29 0.39
N LEU A 60 -45.73 53.04 0.71
CA LEU A 60 -46.01 51.90 -0.15
C LEU A 60 -47.08 52.22 -1.21
N ALA A 61 -46.70 52.20 -2.50
CA ALA A 61 -47.61 51.91 -3.63
C ALA A 61 -46.79 51.53 -4.89
N PRO A 62 -47.39 50.92 -5.93
CA PRO A 62 -46.81 49.81 -6.67
C PRO A 62 -45.62 50.24 -7.54
N LYS A 63 -44.53 49.45 -7.51
CA LYS A 63 -43.42 49.50 -8.49
C LYS A 63 -43.92 49.05 -9.88
N GLY A 64 -44.76 49.87 -10.50
CA GLY A 64 -45.10 49.77 -11.92
C GLY A 64 -44.00 50.40 -12.75
N LYS A 65 -43.49 49.68 -13.76
CA LYS A 65 -42.70 50.03 -14.96
C LYS A 65 -41.75 51.25 -14.97
N ASP A 66 -42.05 52.35 -14.32
CA ASP A 66 -41.32 53.61 -14.37
C ASP A 66 -40.03 53.59 -13.53
N GLY A 67 -40.03 52.97 -12.34
CA GLY A 67 -38.81 52.81 -11.54
C GLY A 67 -37.77 51.88 -12.17
N ALA A 68 -38.22 50.84 -12.89
CA ALA A 68 -37.33 50.00 -13.71
C ALA A 68 -36.79 50.77 -14.93
N SER A 69 -37.61 51.65 -15.51
CA SER A 69 -37.19 52.50 -16.63
C SER A 69 -36.20 53.59 -16.20
N GLU A 70 -36.33 54.14 -14.99
CA GLU A 70 -35.37 55.08 -14.41
C GLU A 70 -34.07 54.39 -13.98
N ALA A 71 -34.15 53.18 -13.41
CA ALA A 71 -32.98 52.36 -13.12
C ALA A 71 -32.20 52.03 -14.40
N LEU A 72 -32.87 51.65 -15.49
CA LEU A 72 -32.26 51.43 -16.81
C LEU A 72 -31.66 52.71 -17.41
N LYS A 73 -32.28 53.88 -17.19
CA LYS A 73 -31.72 55.17 -17.64
C LYS A 73 -30.48 55.56 -16.81
N ALA A 74 -30.49 55.34 -15.50
CA ALA A 74 -29.36 55.57 -14.63
C ALA A 74 -28.21 54.61 -14.95
N GLU A 75 -28.51 53.34 -15.22
CA GLU A 75 -27.55 52.36 -15.71
C GLU A 75 -26.97 52.81 -17.05
N ARG A 76 -27.79 53.15 -18.05
CA ARG A 76 -27.30 53.68 -19.33
C ARG A 76 -26.43 54.91 -19.18
N ARG A 77 -26.73 55.82 -18.25
CA ARG A 77 -25.89 57.00 -17.97
C ARG A 77 -24.54 56.59 -17.37
N ARG A 78 -24.52 55.63 -16.46
CA ARG A 78 -23.29 55.05 -15.89
C ARG A 78 -22.48 54.32 -16.97
N THR A 79 -23.11 53.51 -17.82
CA THR A 79 -22.43 52.83 -18.93
C THR A 79 -21.83 53.85 -19.92
N ASN A 80 -22.60 54.88 -20.31
CA ASN A 80 -22.09 55.94 -21.17
C ASN A 80 -20.96 56.75 -20.53
N HIS A 81 -20.98 56.91 -19.21
CA HIS A 81 -19.91 57.57 -18.47
C HIS A 81 -18.64 56.71 -18.46
N LEU A 82 -18.75 55.42 -18.12
CA LEU A 82 -17.65 54.45 -18.16
C LEU A 82 -17.09 54.28 -19.57
N GLU A 83 -17.93 54.32 -20.61
CA GLU A 83 -17.48 54.29 -22.00
C GLU A 83 -16.65 55.53 -22.38
N LYS A 84 -17.04 56.72 -21.89
CA LYS A 84 -16.26 57.94 -22.09
C LYS A 84 -14.94 57.88 -21.33
N GLU A 85 -14.94 57.34 -20.11
CA GLU A 85 -13.72 57.12 -19.33
C GLU A 85 -12.80 56.10 -20.01
N LEU A 86 -13.32 54.98 -20.51
CA LEU A 86 -12.54 54.00 -21.28
C LEU A 86 -11.95 54.60 -22.56
N ARG A 87 -12.70 55.46 -23.27
CA ARG A 87 -12.18 56.18 -24.43
C ARG A 87 -11.11 57.19 -24.03
N GLY A 88 -11.30 57.90 -22.92
CA GLY A 88 -10.32 58.84 -22.36
C GLY A 88 -9.03 58.15 -21.94
N LEU A 89 -9.13 57.04 -21.21
CA LEU A 89 -8.00 56.22 -20.78
C LEU A 89 -7.26 55.60 -21.97
N ARG A 90 -7.97 55.14 -23.01
CA ARG A 90 -7.34 54.67 -24.27
C ARG A 90 -6.56 55.78 -24.96
N GLN A 91 -7.13 56.99 -25.05
CA GLN A 91 -6.42 58.13 -25.64
C GLN A 91 -5.21 58.56 -24.80
N GLN A 92 -5.30 58.49 -23.47
CA GLN A 92 -4.17 58.71 -22.59
C GLN A 92 -3.08 57.64 -22.80
N LEU A 93 -3.44 56.36 -22.89
CA LEU A 93 -2.51 55.27 -23.17
C LEU A 93 -1.79 55.45 -24.52
N THR A 94 -2.51 55.86 -25.57
CA THR A 94 -1.92 56.20 -26.87
C THR A 94 -0.93 57.36 -26.74
N ARG A 95 -1.28 58.43 -26.02
CA ARG A 95 -0.36 59.55 -25.78
C ARG A 95 0.87 59.14 -24.95
N PHE A 96 0.72 58.27 -23.95
CA PHE A 96 1.86 57.73 -23.20
C PHE A 96 2.78 56.88 -24.07
N SER A 97 2.23 56.09 -25.01
CA SER A 97 3.03 55.32 -25.96
C SER A 97 3.79 56.18 -26.97
N GLU A 98 3.30 57.39 -27.27
CA GLU A 98 3.94 58.35 -28.17
C GLU A 98 4.97 59.25 -27.47
N ILE A 99 4.76 59.57 -26.19
CA ILE A 99 5.64 60.44 -25.39
C ILE A 99 6.88 59.69 -24.89
N ASN A 100 6.74 58.40 -24.53
CA ASN A 100 7.83 57.53 -24.09
C ASN A 100 7.81 56.19 -24.84
N PRO A 101 8.19 56.18 -26.14
CA PRO A 101 8.25 54.95 -26.93
C PRO A 101 9.24 53.93 -26.34
N GLU A 102 10.30 54.40 -25.66
CA GLU A 102 11.29 53.55 -25.01
C GLU A 102 10.77 52.85 -23.75
N GLU A 103 9.87 53.48 -22.97
CA GLU A 103 9.29 52.82 -21.79
C GLU A 103 8.23 51.80 -22.20
N TYR A 104 7.46 52.10 -23.26
CA TYR A 104 6.49 51.16 -23.81
C TYR A 104 7.17 49.92 -24.42
N SER A 105 8.27 50.11 -25.16
CA SER A 105 9.04 48.97 -25.68
C SER A 105 9.67 48.16 -24.55
N ARG A 106 10.24 48.80 -23.53
CA ARG A 106 10.77 48.12 -22.33
C ARG A 106 9.68 47.37 -21.57
N LEU A 107 8.48 47.92 -21.43
CA LEU A 107 7.35 47.26 -20.77
C LEU A 107 6.90 46.03 -21.57
N GLN A 108 6.84 46.14 -22.89
CA GLN A 108 6.47 45.04 -23.79
C GLN A 108 7.54 43.93 -23.80
N GLU A 109 8.81 44.29 -23.72
CA GLU A 109 9.92 43.34 -23.55
C GLU A 109 9.88 42.66 -22.18
N ALA A 110 9.61 43.41 -21.11
CA ALA A 110 9.45 42.87 -19.76
C ALA A 110 8.25 41.90 -19.67
N GLU A 111 7.14 42.18 -20.37
CA GLU A 111 5.99 41.27 -20.44
C GLU A 111 6.35 39.96 -21.17
N ARG A 112 7.08 40.03 -22.30
CA ARG A 112 7.58 38.83 -22.99
C ARG A 112 8.56 38.04 -22.13
N GLN A 113 9.46 38.72 -21.42
CA GLN A 113 10.40 38.07 -20.50
C GLN A 113 9.66 37.39 -19.34
N LYS A 114 8.65 38.04 -18.77
CA LYS A 114 7.78 37.45 -17.76
C LYS A 114 7.08 36.20 -18.27
N GLN A 115 6.50 36.24 -19.47
CA GLN A 115 5.84 35.09 -20.09
C GLN A 115 6.80 33.90 -20.30
N LEU A 116 8.05 34.17 -20.70
CA LEU A 116 9.07 33.13 -20.84
C LEU A 116 9.47 32.51 -19.49
N LEU A 117 9.62 33.33 -18.45
CA LEU A 117 9.91 32.86 -17.10
C LEU A 117 8.74 32.06 -16.52
N GLU A 118 7.51 32.52 -16.74
CA GLU A 118 6.29 31.82 -16.32
C GLU A 118 6.20 30.43 -16.96
N GLN A 119 6.48 30.30 -18.26
CA GLN A 119 6.57 29.00 -18.94
C GLN A 119 7.69 28.11 -18.36
N GLN A 120 8.85 28.68 -18.01
CA GLN A 120 9.94 27.90 -17.40
C GLN A 120 9.56 27.42 -16.00
N VAL A 121 8.86 28.24 -15.21
CA VAL A 121 8.36 27.87 -13.89
C VAL A 121 7.31 26.77 -14.01
N GLU A 122 6.34 26.92 -14.91
CA GLU A 122 5.30 25.91 -15.14
C GLU A 122 5.89 24.56 -15.58
N LEU A 123 6.91 24.57 -16.46
CA LEU A 123 7.61 23.36 -16.85
C LEU A 123 8.36 22.71 -15.68
N ARG A 124 9.02 23.51 -14.83
CA ARG A 124 9.68 22.98 -13.63
C ARG A 124 8.68 22.46 -12.62
N GLU A 125 7.57 23.14 -12.41
CA GLU A 125 6.50 22.72 -11.51
C GLU A 125 5.95 21.37 -11.95
N ARG A 126 5.60 21.21 -13.23
CA ARG A 126 5.17 19.92 -13.80
C ARG A 126 6.23 18.82 -13.64
N GLN A 127 7.50 19.12 -13.87
CA GLN A 127 8.57 18.15 -13.67
C GLN A 127 8.70 17.72 -12.20
N MET A 128 8.56 18.66 -11.27
CA MET A 128 8.60 18.39 -9.83
C MET A 128 7.37 17.60 -9.39
N GLU A 129 6.18 17.95 -9.88
CA GLU A 129 4.93 17.22 -9.65
C GLU A 129 5.03 15.78 -10.17
N GLU A 130 5.45 15.57 -11.42
CA GLU A 130 5.64 14.23 -11.98
C GLU A 130 6.68 13.41 -11.20
N ALA A 131 7.80 14.04 -10.82
CA ALA A 131 8.82 13.38 -10.01
C ALA A 131 8.29 13.01 -8.62
N SER A 132 7.49 13.88 -8.01
CA SER A 132 6.86 13.61 -6.72
C SER A 132 5.81 12.51 -6.82
N ALA A 133 4.98 12.53 -7.86
CA ALA A 133 3.97 11.51 -8.13
C ALA A 133 4.61 10.14 -8.35
N LYS A 134 5.73 10.08 -9.08
CA LYS A 134 6.53 8.87 -9.25
C LYS A 134 7.06 8.35 -7.91
N LYS A 135 7.62 9.23 -7.06
CA LYS A 135 8.11 8.84 -5.73
C LYS A 135 7.00 8.34 -4.81
N VAL A 136 5.83 8.99 -4.82
CA VAL A 136 4.67 8.55 -4.03
C VAL A 136 4.18 7.18 -4.54
N ALA A 137 4.12 6.98 -5.85
CA ALA A 137 3.73 5.70 -6.44
C ALA A 137 4.71 4.57 -6.07
N THR A 138 6.03 4.82 -6.08
CA THR A 138 7.02 3.80 -5.68
C THR A 138 6.89 3.46 -4.19
N VAL A 139 6.76 4.47 -3.33
CA VAL A 139 6.60 4.24 -1.88
C VAL A 139 5.30 3.50 -1.57
N ALA A 140 4.21 3.83 -2.29
CA ALA A 140 2.95 3.11 -2.15
C ALA A 140 3.09 1.63 -2.55
N ALA A 141 3.75 1.35 -3.67
CA ALA A 141 4.00 -0.03 -4.10
C ALA A 141 4.88 -0.81 -3.12
N GLU A 142 5.91 -0.17 -2.55
CA GLU A 142 6.76 -0.77 -1.51
C GLU A 142 5.98 -1.05 -0.24
N ARG A 143 5.13 -0.11 0.20
CA ARG A 143 4.25 -0.29 1.35
C ARG A 143 3.32 -1.48 1.14
N ASP A 144 2.67 -1.56 -0.01
CA ASP A 144 1.71 -2.63 -0.32
C ASP A 144 2.42 -3.99 -0.42
N GLY A 145 3.62 -4.02 -1.01
CA GLY A 145 4.48 -5.21 -1.02
C GLY A 145 4.90 -5.65 0.39
N ALA A 146 5.31 -4.72 1.25
CA ALA A 146 5.65 -5.01 2.64
C ALA A 146 4.43 -5.51 3.44
N GLN A 147 3.26 -4.91 3.23
CA GLN A 147 2.01 -5.37 3.85
C GLN A 147 1.65 -6.80 3.42
N ALA A 148 1.76 -7.11 2.13
CA ALA A 148 1.53 -8.46 1.63
C ALA A 148 2.51 -9.48 2.24
N GLN A 149 3.79 -9.12 2.37
CA GLN A 149 4.79 -9.96 3.05
C GLN A 149 4.46 -10.19 4.52
N VAL A 150 4.00 -9.15 5.25
CA VAL A 150 3.59 -9.28 6.65
C VAL A 150 2.41 -10.24 6.79
N LEU A 151 1.40 -10.14 5.91
CA LEU A 151 0.26 -11.06 5.91
C LEU A 151 0.69 -12.49 5.59
N ALA A 152 1.61 -12.68 4.64
CA ALA A 152 2.17 -13.98 4.31
C ALA A 152 2.92 -14.62 5.49
N LEU A 153 3.78 -13.84 6.17
CA LEU A 153 4.52 -14.30 7.35
C LEU A 153 3.61 -14.60 8.54
N ARG A 154 2.56 -13.80 8.75
CA ARG A 154 1.55 -14.06 9.79
C ARG A 154 0.81 -15.36 9.52
N LYS A 155 0.36 -15.57 8.27
CA LYS A 155 -0.28 -16.81 7.84
C LYS A 155 0.66 -18.01 8.03
N GLU A 156 1.91 -17.90 7.59
CA GLU A 156 2.92 -18.94 7.73
C GLU A 156 3.18 -19.31 9.19
N ARG A 157 3.34 -18.32 10.08
CA ARG A 157 3.52 -18.57 11.51
C ARG A 157 2.33 -19.32 12.12
N LEU A 158 1.11 -18.95 11.74
CA LEU A 158 -0.09 -19.66 12.22
C LEU A 158 -0.17 -21.08 11.64
N LEU A 159 0.25 -21.28 10.39
CA LEU A 159 0.29 -22.60 9.77
C LEU A 159 1.31 -23.49 10.48
N GLU A 160 2.49 -22.96 10.78
CA GLU A 160 3.55 -23.68 11.51
C GLU A 160 3.10 -24.06 12.91
N ARG A 161 2.44 -23.13 13.60
CA ARG A 161 1.85 -23.35 14.90
C ARG A 161 0.79 -24.45 14.84
N ALA A 162 -0.18 -24.34 13.92
CA ALA A 162 -1.25 -25.31 13.77
C ALA A 162 -0.73 -26.70 13.38
N PHE A 163 0.27 -26.76 12.49
CA PHE A 163 0.94 -27.99 12.10
C PHE A 163 1.64 -28.66 13.30
N SER A 164 2.34 -27.87 14.11
CA SER A 164 3.02 -28.37 15.31
C SER A 164 2.03 -28.82 16.38
N GLU A 165 0.96 -28.05 16.61
CA GLU A 165 -0.13 -28.39 17.54
C GLU A 165 -0.86 -29.67 17.13
N ALA A 166 -1.00 -29.93 15.82
CA ALA A 166 -1.56 -31.16 15.27
C ALA A 166 -0.58 -32.35 15.27
N GLU A 167 0.54 -32.26 16.02
CA GLU A 167 1.58 -33.30 16.08
C GLU A 167 2.21 -33.58 14.70
N GLY A 168 2.42 -32.54 13.90
CA GLY A 168 3.15 -32.58 12.63
C GLY A 168 4.54 -33.22 12.79
N ARG A 169 5.00 -33.96 11.78
CA ARG A 169 6.33 -34.57 11.80
C ARG A 169 7.40 -33.50 11.73
N THR A 170 8.36 -33.59 12.64
CA THR A 170 9.55 -32.72 12.64
C THR A 170 10.64 -33.32 11.76
N GLY A 171 11.49 -32.47 11.17
CA GLY A 171 12.56 -32.88 10.27
C GLY A 171 12.16 -32.76 8.80
N GLY A 172 12.96 -33.33 7.91
CA GLY A 172 12.82 -33.16 6.48
C GLY A 172 13.58 -34.19 5.66
N ASP A 173 13.40 -34.13 4.36
CA ASP A 173 14.18 -34.86 3.37
C ASP A 173 15.08 -33.89 2.58
N GLY A 174 15.71 -34.36 1.51
CA GLY A 174 16.54 -33.51 0.65
C GLY A 174 15.78 -32.39 -0.07
N ARG A 175 14.45 -32.30 0.07
CA ARG A 175 13.58 -31.30 -0.59
C ARG A 175 13.03 -30.26 0.38
N GLY A 176 13.24 -30.41 1.68
CA GLY A 176 12.76 -29.49 2.71
C GLY A 176 12.20 -30.21 3.92
N THR A 177 11.63 -29.45 4.86
CA THR A 177 10.93 -29.99 6.03
C THR A 177 9.56 -30.55 5.66
N PHE A 178 8.99 -31.42 6.50
CA PHE A 178 7.60 -31.84 6.32
C PHE A 178 6.63 -30.65 6.41
N PHE A 179 6.98 -29.61 7.17
CA PHE A 179 6.23 -28.36 7.18
C PHE A 179 6.29 -27.64 5.83
N ASP A 180 7.44 -27.63 5.14
CA ASP A 180 7.55 -27.05 3.79
C ASP A 180 6.65 -27.78 2.79
N VAL A 181 6.55 -29.11 2.90
CA VAL A 181 5.64 -29.92 2.08
C VAL A 181 4.18 -29.60 2.41
N PHE A 182 3.83 -29.54 3.70
CA PHE A 182 2.49 -29.15 4.17
C PHE A 182 2.10 -27.76 3.65
N LYS A 183 2.97 -26.78 3.84
CA LYS A 183 2.78 -25.40 3.36
C LYS A 183 2.61 -25.34 1.85
N GLY A 184 3.43 -26.06 1.09
CA GLY A 184 3.38 -26.07 -0.36
C GLY A 184 2.14 -26.74 -0.95
N GLN A 185 1.61 -27.79 -0.30
CA GLN A 185 0.45 -28.55 -0.81
C GLN A 185 -0.89 -28.08 -0.26
N LEU A 186 -0.92 -27.62 0.99
CA LEU A 186 -2.15 -27.33 1.73
C LEU A 186 -2.21 -25.89 2.22
N GLY A 187 -1.14 -25.10 2.09
CA GLY A 187 -1.11 -23.72 2.57
C GLY A 187 -2.13 -22.80 1.89
N GLU A 188 -2.47 -23.05 0.63
CA GLU A 188 -3.50 -22.30 -0.10
C GLU A 188 -4.93 -22.61 0.37
N SER A 189 -5.15 -23.81 0.93
CA SER A 189 -6.42 -24.22 1.54
C SER A 189 -6.75 -23.48 2.83
N PHE A 190 -5.90 -22.54 3.28
CA PHE A 190 -6.20 -21.70 4.44
C PHE A 190 -6.24 -20.23 4.04
N ARG A 191 -7.21 -19.50 4.58
CA ARG A 191 -7.24 -18.04 4.56
C ARG A 191 -6.80 -17.49 5.90
N LEU A 192 -6.00 -16.43 5.87
CA LEU A 192 -5.78 -15.60 7.04
C LEU A 192 -7.01 -14.71 7.23
N SER A 193 -7.70 -14.89 8.35
CA SER A 193 -8.84 -14.08 8.76
C SER A 193 -8.51 -13.39 10.08
N THR A 194 -9.16 -12.26 10.36
CA THR A 194 -9.05 -11.61 11.67
C THR A 194 -10.35 -11.89 12.42
N SER A 195 -10.23 -12.54 13.57
CA SER A 195 -11.34 -12.80 14.48
C SER A 195 -11.94 -11.49 15.00
N LYS A 196 -13.14 -11.57 15.57
CA LYS A 196 -13.84 -10.43 16.20
C LYS A 196 -12.99 -9.75 17.29
N ASP A 197 -12.09 -10.50 17.92
CA ASP A 197 -11.20 -10.03 18.97
C ASP A 197 -9.90 -9.38 18.43
N GLY A 198 -9.77 -9.23 17.10
CA GLY A 198 -8.57 -8.67 16.47
C GLY A 198 -7.40 -9.65 16.36
N THR A 199 -7.62 -10.93 16.70
CA THR A 199 -6.61 -11.99 16.59
C THR A 199 -6.62 -12.61 15.20
N ASP A 200 -5.45 -12.83 14.63
CA ASP A 200 -5.31 -13.52 13.35
C ASP A 200 -5.58 -15.02 13.53
N VAL A 201 -6.47 -15.58 12.70
CA VAL A 201 -6.93 -16.97 12.74
C VAL A 201 -6.93 -17.57 11.33
N LEU A 202 -6.59 -18.85 11.23
CA LEU A 202 -6.67 -19.60 9.98
C LEU A 202 -8.07 -20.17 9.77
N GLU A 203 -8.60 -19.97 8.57
CA GLU A 203 -9.89 -20.47 8.13
C GLU A 203 -9.68 -21.45 6.95
N PRO A 204 -9.97 -22.75 7.12
CA PRO A 204 -9.90 -23.72 6.03
C PRO A 204 -10.89 -23.41 4.91
N LEU A 205 -10.47 -23.60 3.67
CA LEU A 205 -11.23 -23.32 2.45
C LEU A 205 -11.46 -24.57 1.60
N ASP A 206 -12.56 -24.58 0.88
CA ASP A 206 -12.87 -25.58 -0.15
C ASP A 206 -12.16 -25.25 -1.48
N ALA A 207 -12.39 -26.10 -2.50
CA ALA A 207 -11.82 -25.91 -3.83
C ALA A 207 -12.33 -24.64 -4.55
N GLN A 208 -13.41 -24.05 -4.05
CA GLN A 208 -14.06 -22.84 -4.56
C GLN A 208 -13.66 -21.58 -3.76
N GLY A 209 -12.78 -21.73 -2.77
CA GLY A 209 -12.31 -20.64 -1.92
C GLY A 209 -13.34 -20.19 -0.87
N GLN A 210 -14.37 -20.98 -0.61
CA GLN A 210 -15.34 -20.73 0.45
C GLN A 210 -14.90 -21.42 1.75
N PRO A 211 -15.28 -20.90 2.92
CA PRO A 211 -14.99 -21.56 4.19
C PRO A 211 -15.56 -22.97 4.20
N LEU A 212 -14.73 -23.97 4.51
CA LEU A 212 -15.20 -25.33 4.69
C LEU A 212 -16.17 -25.37 5.87
N LEU A 213 -17.26 -26.11 5.70
CA LEU A 213 -18.25 -26.31 6.75
C LEU A 213 -18.04 -27.68 7.41
N GLY A 214 -18.10 -27.73 8.74
CA GLY A 214 -18.15 -28.97 9.50
C GLY A 214 -19.51 -29.66 9.37
N ASP A 215 -19.62 -30.84 9.98
CA ASP A 215 -20.84 -31.67 9.95
C ASP A 215 -22.06 -30.98 10.60
N ASP A 216 -21.81 -30.00 11.47
CA ASP A 216 -22.82 -29.18 12.15
C ASP A 216 -23.28 -27.96 11.33
N GLY A 217 -22.73 -27.78 10.12
CA GLY A 217 -23.01 -26.66 9.23
C GLY A 217 -22.34 -25.34 9.63
N ARG A 218 -21.43 -25.35 10.61
CA ARG A 218 -20.62 -24.19 10.98
C ARG A 218 -19.28 -24.18 10.24
N PRO A 219 -18.60 -23.04 10.09
CA PRO A 219 -17.25 -23.00 9.55
C PRO A 219 -16.33 -23.91 10.36
N MET A 220 -15.69 -24.86 9.67
CA MET A 220 -14.78 -25.82 10.25
C MET A 220 -13.56 -25.10 10.81
N THR A 221 -13.12 -25.51 11.99
CA THR A 221 -11.92 -24.97 12.61
C THR A 221 -10.66 -25.56 11.98
N THR A 222 -9.54 -24.85 12.12
CA THR A 222 -8.23 -25.36 11.65
C THR A 222 -7.86 -26.70 12.31
N ALA A 223 -8.21 -26.90 13.58
CA ALA A 223 -7.93 -28.15 14.29
C ALA A 223 -8.70 -29.33 13.71
N GLU A 224 -10.00 -29.17 13.48
CA GLU A 224 -10.87 -30.20 12.88
C GLU A 224 -10.39 -30.59 11.47
N PHE A 225 -9.98 -29.61 10.67
CA PHE A 225 -9.41 -29.87 9.35
C PHE A 225 -8.12 -30.69 9.40
N LEU A 226 -7.23 -30.36 10.34
CA LEU A 226 -5.96 -31.08 10.52
C LEU A 226 -6.19 -32.51 11.06
N ASP A 227 -7.18 -32.71 11.91
CA ASP A 227 -7.59 -34.04 12.36
C ASP A 227 -8.11 -34.91 11.21
N GLN A 228 -8.88 -34.33 10.28
CA GLN A 228 -9.29 -35.03 9.05
C GLN A 228 -8.08 -35.35 8.14
N LEU A 229 -7.15 -34.40 8.00
CA LEU A 229 -5.93 -34.60 7.21
C LEU A 229 -5.03 -35.70 7.79
N ARG A 230 -5.06 -35.90 9.11
CA ARG A 230 -4.27 -36.93 9.80
C ARG A 230 -4.64 -38.34 9.38
N ILE A 231 -5.92 -38.60 9.10
CA ILE A 231 -6.42 -39.89 8.59
C ILE A 231 -6.49 -39.93 7.05
N HIS A 232 -6.09 -38.85 6.37
CA HIS A 232 -6.14 -38.78 4.91
C HIS A 232 -5.09 -39.71 4.29
N PRO A 233 -5.45 -40.54 3.29
CA PRO A 233 -4.55 -41.54 2.72
C PRO A 233 -3.30 -40.93 2.07
N VAL A 234 -3.39 -39.67 1.61
CA VAL A 234 -2.28 -38.96 0.96
C VAL A 234 -1.54 -38.02 1.90
N TYR A 235 -2.18 -37.43 2.90
CA TYR A 235 -1.58 -36.35 3.72
C TYR A 235 -1.29 -36.76 5.16
N GLY A 236 -1.82 -37.90 5.61
CA GLY A 236 -1.60 -38.41 6.97
C GLY A 236 -0.14 -38.68 7.30
N PHE A 237 0.72 -38.90 6.29
CA PHE A 237 2.16 -39.07 6.50
C PHE A 237 2.85 -37.82 7.06
N LEU A 238 2.27 -36.63 6.89
CA LEU A 238 2.81 -35.38 7.39
C LEU A 238 2.71 -35.28 8.92
N PHE A 239 1.88 -36.11 9.55
CA PHE A 239 1.65 -36.10 10.99
C PHE A 239 2.29 -37.33 11.65
N GLN A 240 2.66 -37.16 12.91
CA GLN A 240 3.04 -38.29 13.74
C GLN A 240 1.80 -39.17 13.88
N GLN A 241 1.91 -40.47 13.62
CA GLN A 241 0.82 -41.36 13.99
C GLN A 241 0.83 -41.42 15.52
N ARG A 242 -0.30 -41.08 16.15
CA ARG A 242 -0.45 -41.27 17.59
C ARG A 242 -0.29 -42.76 17.79
N GLY A 243 0.88 -43.15 18.28
CA GLY A 243 1.14 -44.54 18.61
C GLY A 243 0.00 -44.97 19.51
N ALA A 244 -0.68 -46.03 19.11
CA ALA A 244 -1.36 -46.85 20.07
C ALA A 244 -0.30 -47.27 21.10
N MET A 245 -0.22 -46.53 22.21
CA MET A 245 0.18 -47.11 23.49
C MET A 245 -0.91 -48.13 23.82
N GLY A 246 -0.78 -49.32 23.21
CA GLY A 246 -1.72 -50.44 23.32
C GLY A 246 -2.87 -50.39 22.31
N GLY A 247 -2.70 -51.03 21.16
CA GLY A 247 -3.81 -51.13 20.20
C GLY A 247 -3.43 -51.69 18.84
N ALA A 248 -2.80 -52.86 18.83
CA ALA A 248 -3.03 -53.77 17.73
C ALA A 248 -4.54 -54.10 17.74
N ASN A 249 -5.32 -53.45 16.87
CA ASN A 249 -6.59 -53.91 16.29
C ASN A 249 -7.43 -52.72 15.84
N ALA A 250 -7.58 -52.54 14.52
CA ALA A 250 -8.87 -52.27 13.86
C ALA A 250 -8.71 -51.94 12.37
N LEU A 251 -8.03 -52.78 11.58
CA LEU A 251 -8.38 -52.97 10.17
C LEU A 251 -7.84 -54.30 9.59
N ALA A 252 -8.17 -55.41 10.24
CA ALA A 252 -8.05 -56.73 9.63
C ALA A 252 -9.04 -57.69 10.32
N ALA A 253 -10.31 -57.60 9.92
CA ALA A 253 -11.29 -58.64 10.22
C ALA A 253 -11.10 -59.79 9.22
N ALA A 254 -10.22 -60.74 9.55
CA ALA A 254 -10.19 -62.10 8.98
C ALA A 254 -9.40 -63.03 9.92
N PRO A 255 -9.80 -64.31 10.10
CA PRO A 255 -9.56 -65.06 11.32
C PRO A 255 -8.13 -65.56 11.47
N ALA A 256 -7.62 -65.43 12.68
CA ALA A 256 -6.36 -65.99 13.13
C ALA A 256 -6.40 -67.53 13.13
N THR A 257 -5.60 -68.15 12.26
CA THR A 257 -4.99 -69.45 12.55
C THR A 257 -3.53 -69.22 12.91
N ALA A 258 -3.16 -69.74 14.07
CA ALA A 258 -1.91 -69.54 14.78
C ALA A 258 -0.66 -69.98 14.01
N GLY A 259 0.45 -69.26 14.21
CA GLY A 259 1.80 -69.76 13.99
C GLY A 259 2.82 -68.72 13.53
N GLY A 260 3.64 -68.22 14.46
CA GLY A 260 5.03 -67.80 14.21
C GLY A 260 5.29 -66.48 13.48
N PHE A 261 5.73 -65.46 14.23
CA PHE A 261 6.54 -64.31 13.79
C PHE A 261 6.25 -63.75 12.39
N GLY A 262 5.19 -62.95 12.27
CA GLY A 262 4.90 -62.13 11.09
C GLY A 262 5.56 -60.76 11.18
N GLU A 263 6.78 -60.65 10.67
CA GLU A 263 7.35 -59.36 10.29
C GLU A 263 6.44 -58.75 9.20
N VAL A 264 6.07 -57.48 9.34
CA VAL A 264 5.26 -56.78 8.32
C VAL A 264 6.15 -56.62 7.09
N LEU A 265 5.96 -57.46 6.07
CA LEU A 265 6.72 -57.41 4.82
C LEU A 265 6.57 -56.03 4.18
N ASN A 266 7.65 -55.25 4.20
CA ASN A 266 7.73 -53.97 3.51
C ASN A 266 8.28 -54.21 2.08
N PRO A 267 7.46 -54.13 1.02
CA PRO A 267 7.88 -54.49 -0.34
C PRO A 267 8.96 -53.55 -0.90
N HIS A 268 9.13 -52.36 -0.31
CA HIS A 268 10.15 -51.39 -0.68
C HIS A 268 11.52 -51.65 -0.04
N ALA A 269 11.59 -52.53 0.96
CA ALA A 269 12.83 -52.89 1.65
C ALA A 269 13.41 -54.23 1.17
N MET A 270 12.73 -54.95 0.27
CA MET A 270 13.14 -56.26 -0.22
C MET A 270 14.03 -56.18 -1.46
N SER A 271 15.02 -57.07 -1.54
CA SER A 271 15.78 -57.29 -2.76
C SER A 271 14.93 -57.99 -3.82
N ALA A 272 15.27 -57.83 -5.10
CA ALA A 272 14.54 -58.43 -6.22
C ALA A 272 14.41 -59.97 -6.09
N SER A 273 15.40 -60.65 -5.51
CA SER A 273 15.36 -62.09 -5.24
C SER A 273 14.37 -62.49 -4.14
N GLU A 274 14.13 -61.62 -3.16
CA GLU A 274 13.18 -61.85 -2.08
C GLU A 274 11.74 -61.63 -2.54
N LEU A 275 11.50 -60.60 -3.36
CA LEU A 275 10.22 -60.38 -4.04
C LEU A 275 9.85 -61.56 -4.95
N TYR A 276 10.82 -62.08 -5.70
CA TYR A 276 10.61 -63.24 -6.58
C TYR A 276 10.17 -64.46 -5.77
N ARG A 277 10.83 -64.75 -4.63
CA ARG A 277 10.49 -65.90 -3.78
C ARG A 277 9.13 -65.74 -3.08
N ALA A 278 8.79 -64.52 -2.65
CA ALA A 278 7.49 -64.22 -2.06
C ALA A 278 6.33 -64.41 -3.06
N GLY A 279 6.56 -64.14 -4.36
CA GLY A 279 5.58 -64.32 -5.42
C GLY A 279 5.15 -65.78 -5.68
N PHE A 280 5.96 -66.78 -5.29
CA PHE A 280 5.60 -68.20 -5.45
C PHE A 280 4.86 -68.80 -4.25
N LEU A 281 4.92 -68.16 -3.08
CA LEU A 281 4.24 -68.64 -1.87
C LEU A 281 2.73 -68.30 -1.86
N THR A 282 2.29 -67.33 -2.66
CA THR A 282 0.89 -66.87 -2.71
C THR A 282 0.02 -67.63 -3.72
N ASN A 283 0.60 -68.48 -4.57
CA ASN A 283 -0.12 -69.23 -5.62
C ASN A 283 -0.24 -70.74 -5.35
N GLY A 284 -0.45 -71.12 -4.09
CA GLY A 284 -0.74 -72.49 -3.66
C GLY A 284 -2.24 -72.79 -3.54
N ARG A 285 -3.05 -72.55 -4.57
CA ARG A 285 -4.43 -73.07 -4.63
C ARG A 285 -4.50 -74.15 -5.71
N GLY A 286 -4.33 -75.40 -5.29
CA GLY A 286 -4.38 -76.55 -6.19
C GLY A 286 -5.77 -76.75 -6.83
N PRO A 287 -5.85 -77.33 -8.03
CA PRO A 287 -7.11 -77.81 -8.58
C PRO A 287 -7.46 -79.19 -7.99
N HIS A 288 -8.70 -79.32 -7.54
CA HIS A 288 -9.34 -80.58 -7.17
C HIS A 288 -9.31 -81.61 -8.31
N ARG A 289 -8.73 -82.79 -8.05
CA ARG A 289 -9.35 -84.11 -8.26
C ARG A 289 -8.51 -85.22 -7.63
#